data_AF-A0A932WPN9-F1
#
_entry.id   AF-A0A932WPN9-F1
#
_cell.length_a   1.000
_cell.length_b   1.000
_cell.length_c   1.000
_cell.angle_alpha   90.00
_cell.angle_beta   90.00
_cell.angle_gamma   90.00
#
_symmetry.space_group_name_H-M   'P 1'
#
loop_
_entity.id
_entity.type
_entity.pdbx_description
1 polymer ?
#
loop_
_entity_poly.entity_id
_entity_poly.type
_entity_poly.pdbx_seq_one_letter_code
_entity_poly.pdbx_strand_id
1 'polypeptide(L)'
;MRTSTRIFVNGRRAGKSSEGELEGRDTVPDIQHRSDIGAYMGKALGWAGSFRGDVAEAIVFNRVLSDAERKGIEDHLGDQYAIPLEAQVESTRARFTAEERAFWAYQPLKVAAPPPVKQSDWIATPIDQFVLSRMEQNGLHPAPAADKSTLIRRVTFDLTGLPPSPEEVDAFL
;
A
#
# COMPACT_ATOMS: atom_id res chain seq x y z
N MET A 1 13.02 17.66 -25.73
CA MET A 1 12.67 18.09 -27.09
C MET A 1 12.58 16.85 -27.99
N ARG A 2 11.38 16.27 -28.09
CA ARG A 2 10.92 15.42 -29.21
C ARG A 2 9.46 15.83 -29.40
N THR A 3 9.24 16.63 -30.43
CA THR A 3 8.08 17.52 -30.57
C THR A 3 7.09 17.00 -31.62
N SER A 4 6.82 15.69 -31.64
CA SER A 4 5.76 15.18 -32.52
C SER A 4 5.06 13.98 -31.91
N THR A 5 3.85 14.22 -31.43
CA THR A 5 2.91 13.16 -31.08
C THR A 5 2.56 12.40 -32.36
N ARG A 6 2.65 11.06 -32.33
CA ARG A 6 2.22 10.25 -33.48
C ARG A 6 0.72 9.99 -33.39
N ILE A 7 -0.03 10.39 -34.40
CA ILE A 7 -1.48 10.16 -34.48
C ILE A 7 -1.76 9.08 -35.53
N PHE A 8 -2.56 8.09 -35.15
CA PHE A 8 -3.03 7.02 -36.03
C PHE A 8 -4.56 7.01 -36.06
N VAL A 9 -5.14 6.90 -37.26
CA VAL A 9 -6.58 6.74 -37.47
C VAL A 9 -6.81 5.43 -38.21
N ASN A 10 -7.56 4.51 -37.59
CA ASN A 10 -7.85 3.18 -38.12
C ASN A 10 -6.58 2.40 -38.53
N GLY A 11 -5.55 2.44 -37.68
CA GLY A 11 -4.28 1.73 -37.89
C GLY A 11 -3.38 2.32 -38.97
N ARG A 12 -3.75 3.46 -39.57
CA ARG A 12 -2.91 4.19 -40.52
C ARG A 12 -2.41 5.47 -39.86
N ARG A 13 -1.14 5.81 -40.10
CA ARG A 13 -0.59 7.09 -39.62
C ARG A 13 -1.43 8.22 -40.25
N ALA A 14 -1.99 9.08 -39.41
CA ALA A 14 -2.63 10.28 -39.88
C ALA A 14 -1.56 11.12 -40.60
N GLY A 15 -1.81 11.43 -41.87
CA GLY A 15 -0.88 12.24 -42.67
C GLY A 15 -0.79 13.67 -42.17
N LYS A 16 0.01 14.49 -42.85
CA LYS A 16 0.05 15.93 -42.61
C LYS A 16 -1.35 16.53 -42.82
N SER A 17 -1.80 17.39 -41.91
CA SER A 17 -2.93 18.28 -42.18
C SER A 17 -2.53 19.30 -43.26
N SER A 18 -3.48 20.09 -43.75
CA SER A 18 -3.18 21.23 -44.62
C SER A 18 -2.22 22.26 -43.99
N GLU A 19 -1.98 22.18 -42.68
CA GLU A 19 -1.14 23.10 -41.90
C GLU A 19 0.19 22.49 -41.42
N GLY A 20 0.42 21.18 -41.55
CA GLY A 20 1.68 20.58 -41.12
C GLY A 20 1.58 19.13 -40.61
N GLU A 21 2.66 18.66 -39.97
CA GLU A 21 2.62 17.39 -39.21
C GLU A 21 1.76 17.62 -37.97
N LEU A 22 0.81 16.72 -37.71
CA LEU A 22 -0.14 16.88 -36.61
C LEU A 22 0.61 16.92 -35.27
N GLU A 23 0.49 18.02 -34.52
CA GLU A 23 1.06 18.16 -33.19
C GLU A 23 -0.04 18.04 -32.12
N GLY A 24 0.32 17.72 -30.87
CA GLY A 24 -0.61 17.49 -29.76
C GLY A 24 -1.48 18.69 -29.33
N ARG A 25 -1.57 19.74 -30.17
CA ARG A 25 -2.46 20.91 -30.04
C ARG A 25 -3.55 20.94 -31.12
N ASP A 26 -3.50 20.06 -32.11
CA ASP A 26 -4.49 20.01 -33.17
C ASP A 26 -5.79 19.37 -32.66
N THR A 27 -6.89 20.12 -32.76
CA THR A 27 -8.22 19.63 -32.40
C THR A 27 -8.68 18.59 -33.41
N VAL A 28 -8.78 17.33 -32.98
CA VAL A 28 -9.45 16.27 -33.74
C VAL A 28 -10.95 16.61 -33.82
N PRO A 29 -11.57 16.58 -35.02
CA PRO A 29 -12.98 16.92 -35.14
C PRO A 29 -13.85 15.96 -34.33
N ASP A 30 -14.85 16.57 -33.70
CA ASP A 30 -15.88 16.05 -32.80
C ASP A 30 -16.06 14.51 -32.82
N ILE A 31 -15.35 13.83 -31.91
CA ILE A 31 -15.61 12.43 -31.60
C ILE A 31 -16.77 12.45 -30.59
N GLN A 32 -17.98 12.17 -31.07
CA GLN A 32 -19.15 12.02 -30.21
C GLN A 32 -18.83 11.08 -29.04
N HIS A 33 -18.90 11.63 -27.84
CA HIS A 33 -18.60 10.96 -26.57
C HIS A 33 -19.40 9.65 -26.44
N ARG A 34 -18.69 8.51 -26.37
CA ARG A 34 -19.21 7.32 -25.71
C ARG A 34 -18.43 7.08 -24.42
N SER A 35 -19.13 6.62 -23.39
CA SER A 35 -18.63 6.43 -22.03
C SER A 35 -17.74 5.19 -21.84
N ASP A 36 -17.35 4.50 -22.92
CA ASP A 36 -16.73 3.18 -22.91
C ASP A 36 -15.34 3.11 -23.58
N ILE A 37 -14.69 4.24 -23.86
CA ILE A 37 -13.39 4.24 -24.57
C ILE A 37 -12.26 4.85 -23.73
N GLY A 38 -11.22 4.05 -23.49
CA GLY A 38 -9.84 4.50 -23.26
C GLY A 38 -9.20 4.05 -21.94
N ALA A 39 -8.02 3.44 -22.04
CA ALA A 39 -7.06 3.40 -20.95
C ALA A 39 -6.28 4.72 -20.96
N TYR A 40 -6.46 5.54 -19.91
CA TYR A 40 -5.74 6.80 -19.75
C TYR A 40 -4.65 6.62 -18.69
N MET A 41 -3.38 6.80 -19.06
CA MET A 41 -2.32 6.93 -18.07
C MET A 41 -2.20 8.38 -17.62
N GLY A 42 -2.96 8.76 -16.58
CA GLY A 42 -2.88 10.08 -15.94
C GLY A 42 -4.09 10.40 -15.05
N LYS A 43 -3.92 11.28 -14.05
CA LYS A 43 -5.05 11.79 -13.24
C LYS A 43 -5.91 12.71 -14.11
N ALA A 44 -7.16 12.31 -14.38
CA ALA A 44 -8.15 13.16 -15.01
C ALA A 44 -8.45 14.37 -14.10
N LEU A 45 -8.20 15.59 -14.59
CA LEU A 45 -8.55 16.84 -13.90
C LEU A 45 -9.94 17.31 -14.34
N GLY A 46 -10.96 16.58 -13.91
CA GLY A 46 -12.37 17.00 -14.05
C GLY A 46 -13.08 16.58 -15.34
N TRP A 47 -14.32 17.04 -15.46
CA TRP A 47 -15.35 16.60 -16.41
C TRP A 47 -15.08 16.88 -17.90
N ALA A 48 -13.97 17.57 -18.22
CA ALA A 48 -13.65 18.03 -19.58
C ALA A 48 -12.48 17.27 -20.25
N GLY A 49 -12.11 16.07 -19.76
CA GLY A 49 -11.24 15.14 -20.51
C GLY A 49 -9.87 15.70 -20.92
N SER A 50 -9.35 16.70 -20.22
CA SER A 50 -8.06 17.32 -20.56
C SER A 50 -6.90 16.53 -19.98
N PHE A 51 -5.89 16.23 -20.81
CA PHE A 51 -4.63 15.63 -20.39
C PHE A 51 -3.59 16.74 -20.11
N ARG A 52 -2.88 16.65 -18.97
CA ARG A 52 -1.68 17.46 -18.72
C ARG A 52 -0.45 16.57 -18.77
N GLY A 53 0.39 16.77 -19.77
CA GLY A 53 1.64 16.03 -19.98
C GLY A 53 2.01 15.99 -21.46
N ASP A 54 3.17 15.43 -21.78
CA ASP A 54 3.58 15.17 -23.15
C ASP A 54 2.95 13.84 -23.63
N VAL A 55 2.30 13.85 -24.80
CA VAL A 55 1.70 12.66 -25.42
C VAL A 55 2.66 12.07 -26.44
N ALA A 56 3.07 10.82 -26.24
CA ALA A 56 3.95 10.12 -27.17
C ALA A 56 3.21 9.60 -28.43
N GLU A 57 1.98 9.09 -28.25
CA GLU A 57 1.20 8.47 -29.34
C GLU A 57 -0.30 8.46 -29.01
N ALA A 58 -1.13 8.66 -30.03
CA ALA A 58 -2.58 8.60 -29.97
C ALA A 58 -3.13 7.71 -31.10
N ILE A 59 -3.91 6.69 -30.74
CA ILE A 59 -4.49 5.73 -31.70
C ILE A 59 -6.02 5.82 -31.60
N VAL A 60 -6.67 6.23 -32.69
CA VAL A 60 -8.12 6.48 -32.76
C VAL A 60 -8.77 5.54 -33.78
N PHE A 61 -9.90 4.94 -33.40
CA PHE A 61 -10.72 4.12 -34.29
C PHE A 61 -12.12 4.69 -34.39
N ASN A 62 -12.63 4.81 -35.62
CA ASN A 62 -14.01 5.26 -35.87
C ASN A 62 -15.03 4.11 -35.84
N ARG A 63 -14.66 2.98 -35.26
CA ARG A 63 -15.48 1.79 -35.12
C ARG A 63 -15.20 1.11 -33.78
N VAL A 64 -16.13 0.25 -33.36
CA VAL A 64 -15.89 -0.65 -32.25
C VAL A 64 -14.79 -1.65 -32.65
N LEU A 65 -13.83 -1.86 -31.75
CA LEU A 65 -12.81 -2.89 -31.87
C LEU A 65 -13.31 -4.20 -31.28
N SER A 66 -12.93 -5.31 -31.91
CA SER A 66 -13.05 -6.63 -31.29
C SER A 66 -12.02 -6.80 -30.16
N ASP A 67 -12.24 -7.76 -29.27
CA ASP A 67 -11.34 -8.02 -28.15
C ASP A 67 -9.93 -8.41 -28.61
N ALA A 68 -9.81 -9.13 -29.72
CA ALA A 68 -8.52 -9.49 -30.31
C ALA A 68 -7.76 -8.25 -30.85
N GLU A 69 -8.48 -7.32 -31.49
CA GLU A 69 -7.89 -6.07 -31.99
C GLU A 69 -7.48 -5.14 -30.84
N ARG A 70 -8.31 -5.04 -29.80
CA ARG A 70 -7.98 -4.29 -28.58
C ARG A 70 -6.70 -4.85 -27.95
N LYS A 71 -6.65 -6.16 -27.75
CA LYS A 71 -5.48 -6.85 -27.17
C LYS A 71 -4.20 -6.63 -28.00
N GLY A 72 -4.28 -6.66 -29.33
CA GLY A 72 -3.10 -6.40 -30.16
C GLY A 72 -2.54 -4.96 -30.02
N ILE A 73 -3.41 -3.97 -29.82
CA ILE A 73 -2.97 -2.58 -29.56
C ILE A 73 -2.33 -2.47 -28.18
N GLU A 74 -2.97 -3.10 -27.20
CA GLU A 74 -2.51 -3.20 -25.82
C GLU A 74 -1.11 -3.84 -25.72
N ASP A 75 -0.88 -4.96 -26.39
CA ASP A 75 0.42 -5.63 -26.46
C ASP A 75 1.47 -4.73 -27.15
N HIS A 76 1.12 -4.09 -28.27
CA HIS A 76 2.00 -3.14 -28.97
C HIS A 76 2.44 -1.98 -28.08
N LEU A 77 1.51 -1.36 -27.35
CA LEU A 77 1.80 -0.26 -26.45
C LEU A 77 2.64 -0.71 -25.25
N GLY A 78 2.36 -1.89 -24.70
CA GLY A 78 3.13 -2.52 -23.64
C GLY A 78 4.59 -2.76 -24.06
N ASP A 79 4.81 -3.36 -25.23
CA ASP A 79 6.14 -3.64 -25.76
C ASP A 79 6.91 -2.36 -26.11
N GLN A 80 6.24 -1.38 -26.72
CA GLN A 80 6.90 -0.17 -27.20
C GLN A 80 7.26 0.81 -26.08
N TYR A 81 6.42 0.90 -25.04
CA TYR A 81 6.56 1.92 -23.99
C TYR A 81 6.83 1.33 -22.60
N ALA A 82 6.98 0.01 -22.49
CA ALA A 82 7.12 -0.69 -21.21
C ALA A 82 6.01 -0.34 -20.21
N ILE A 83 4.78 -0.11 -20.72
CA ILE A 83 3.60 0.17 -19.90
C ILE A 83 3.06 -1.17 -19.40
N PRO A 84 3.08 -1.45 -18.08
CA PRO A 84 2.44 -2.66 -17.56
C PRO A 84 0.93 -2.51 -17.68
N LEU A 85 0.30 -3.36 -18.48
CA LEU A 85 -1.15 -3.34 -18.67
C LEU A 85 -1.88 -4.19 -17.61
N GLU A 86 -3.19 -3.99 -17.44
CA GLU A 86 -3.99 -4.67 -16.39
C GLU A 86 -3.81 -6.20 -16.35
N ALA A 87 -3.69 -6.84 -17.51
CA ALA A 87 -3.43 -8.28 -17.60
C ALA A 87 -2.06 -8.69 -17.01
N GLN A 88 -1.05 -7.82 -17.05
CA GLN A 88 0.24 -8.02 -16.38
C GLN A 88 0.19 -7.66 -14.89
N VAL A 89 -0.69 -6.74 -14.47
CA VAL A 89 -0.87 -6.38 -13.06
C VAL A 89 -1.48 -7.54 -12.26
N GLU A 90 -2.41 -8.31 -12.84
CA GLU A 90 -2.99 -9.48 -12.17
C GLU A 90 -1.95 -10.61 -11.93
N SER A 91 -0.94 -10.71 -12.80
CA SER A 91 0.23 -11.59 -12.61
C SER A 91 1.14 -11.12 -11.46
N THR A 92 1.00 -9.88 -10.99
CA THR A 92 1.88 -9.27 -9.97
C THR A 92 1.19 -9.11 -8.62
N ARG A 93 -0.10 -9.45 -8.51
CA ARG A 93 -0.76 -9.53 -7.19
C ARG A 93 -0.09 -10.63 -6.38
N ALA A 94 0.64 -10.23 -5.34
CA ALA A 94 1.24 -11.16 -4.39
C ALA A 94 0.15 -12.12 -3.88
N ARG A 95 0.26 -13.39 -4.28
CA ARG A 95 -0.66 -14.45 -3.84
C ARG A 95 -0.14 -14.95 -2.51
N PHE A 96 -0.70 -14.46 -1.42
CA PHE A 96 -0.41 -15.01 -0.10
C PHE A 96 -0.91 -16.46 -0.03
N THR A 97 -0.17 -17.34 0.63
CA THR A 97 -0.64 -18.69 0.91
C THR A 97 -1.75 -18.67 1.98
N ALA A 98 -2.38 -19.82 2.22
CA ALA A 98 -3.36 -19.92 3.30
C ALA A 98 -2.69 -19.75 4.68
N GLU A 99 -1.47 -20.27 4.83
CA GLU A 99 -0.67 -20.19 6.05
C GLU A 99 -0.24 -18.76 6.35
N GLU A 100 0.19 -18.01 5.33
CA GLU A 100 0.55 -16.60 5.47
C GLU A 100 -0.65 -15.75 5.89
N ARG A 101 -1.81 -15.98 5.29
CA ARG A 101 -3.05 -15.32 5.73
C ARG A 101 -3.44 -15.72 7.15
N ALA A 102 -3.16 -16.95 7.56
CA ALA A 102 -3.46 -17.47 8.90
C ALA A 102 -2.49 -16.98 9.99
N PHE A 103 -1.42 -16.26 9.63
CA PHE A 103 -0.46 -15.75 10.60
C PHE A 103 -1.16 -14.82 11.60
N TRP A 104 -0.79 -14.95 12.90
CA TRP A 104 -1.55 -14.36 14.01
C TRP A 104 -1.73 -12.84 13.91
N ALA A 105 -0.76 -12.12 13.33
CA ALA A 105 -0.81 -10.67 13.17
C ALA A 105 -1.82 -10.18 12.12
N TYR A 106 -2.26 -11.06 11.20
CA TYR A 106 -3.26 -10.77 10.17
C TYR A 106 -4.65 -11.29 10.53
N GLN A 107 -4.80 -11.94 11.68
CA GLN A 107 -6.09 -12.40 12.16
C GLN A 107 -6.82 -11.26 12.89
N PRO A 108 -8.15 -11.18 12.78
CA PRO A 108 -8.93 -10.23 13.57
C PRO A 108 -8.68 -10.40 15.07
N LEU A 109 -8.56 -9.28 15.79
CA LEU A 109 -8.42 -9.28 17.24
C LEU A 109 -9.69 -9.88 17.89
N LYS A 110 -9.49 -10.88 18.74
CA LYS A 110 -10.57 -11.48 19.53
C LYS A 110 -10.61 -10.83 20.91
N VAL A 111 -11.76 -10.31 21.30
CA VAL A 111 -11.96 -9.80 22.66
C VAL A 111 -12.09 -11.00 23.61
N ALA A 112 -11.14 -11.15 24.52
CA ALA A 112 -11.17 -12.18 25.56
C ALA A 112 -11.51 -11.56 26.91
N ALA A 113 -12.42 -12.18 27.64
CA ALA A 113 -12.67 -11.81 29.03
C ALA A 113 -11.49 -12.25 29.91
N PRO A 114 -11.05 -11.43 30.88
CA PRO A 114 -10.03 -11.84 31.85
C PRO A 114 -10.45 -13.11 32.60
N PRO A 115 -9.54 -14.10 32.75
CA PRO A 115 -9.85 -15.32 33.47
C PRO A 115 -9.95 -15.07 34.98
N PRO A 116 -10.78 -15.83 35.71
CA PRO A 116 -10.79 -15.76 37.16
C PRO A 116 -9.45 -16.25 37.72
N VAL A 117 -8.98 -15.58 38.78
CA VAL A 117 -7.76 -15.91 39.52
C VAL A 117 -8.05 -16.02 41.01
N LYS A 118 -7.16 -16.66 41.76
CA LYS A 118 -7.28 -16.77 43.23
C LYS A 118 -6.71 -15.55 43.93
N GLN A 119 -5.60 -14.99 43.45
CA GLN A 119 -4.91 -13.88 44.10
C GLN A 119 -5.25 -12.53 43.45
N SER A 120 -6.29 -11.84 43.96
CA SER A 120 -6.73 -10.53 43.44
C SER A 120 -5.75 -9.39 43.70
N ASP A 121 -5.00 -9.45 44.80
CA ASP A 121 -4.24 -8.31 45.32
C ASP A 121 -2.99 -7.98 44.50
N TRP A 122 -2.53 -8.90 43.65
CA TRP A 122 -1.37 -8.70 42.78
C TRP A 122 -1.74 -8.04 41.43
N ILE A 123 -3.04 -7.98 41.11
CA ILE A 123 -3.53 -7.51 39.81
C ILE A 123 -3.54 -5.97 39.79
N ALA A 124 -2.77 -5.37 38.88
CA ALA A 124 -2.82 -3.94 38.62
C ALA A 124 -3.72 -3.61 37.41
N THR A 125 -3.76 -4.52 36.43
CA THR A 125 -4.50 -4.37 35.18
C THR A 125 -5.24 -5.66 34.81
N PRO A 126 -6.30 -5.60 33.98
CA PRO A 126 -6.98 -6.81 33.51
C PRO A 126 -6.08 -7.80 32.76
N ILE A 127 -4.93 -7.35 32.22
CA ILE A 127 -3.96 -8.21 31.52
C ILE A 127 -3.26 -9.15 32.51
N ASP A 128 -3.01 -8.70 33.75
CA ASP A 128 -2.29 -9.47 34.77
C ASP A 128 -3.05 -10.75 35.15
N GLN A 129 -4.39 -10.75 35.01
CA GLN A 129 -5.21 -11.94 35.22
C GLN A 129 -4.83 -13.09 34.29
N PHE A 130 -4.48 -12.80 33.03
CA PHE A 130 -4.07 -13.84 32.08
C PHE A 130 -2.74 -14.47 32.48
N VAL A 131 -1.79 -13.66 32.95
CA VAL A 131 -0.48 -14.12 33.42
C VAL A 131 -0.65 -14.92 34.71
N LEU A 132 -1.35 -14.36 35.70
CA LEU A 132 -1.55 -14.98 37.00
C LEU A 132 -2.34 -16.29 36.88
N SER A 133 -3.38 -16.35 36.04
CA SER A 133 -4.13 -17.58 35.80
C SER A 133 -3.23 -18.72 35.28
N ARG A 134 -2.30 -18.41 34.38
CA ARG A 134 -1.29 -19.39 33.92
C ARG A 134 -0.29 -19.74 35.00
N MET A 135 0.15 -18.80 35.83
CA MET A 135 1.05 -19.09 36.96
C MET A 135 0.38 -20.02 37.97
N GLU A 136 -0.86 -19.72 38.38
CA GLU A 136 -1.65 -20.53 39.30
C GLU A 136 -1.91 -21.95 38.77
N GLN A 137 -2.20 -22.11 37.47
CA GLN A 137 -2.33 -23.42 36.82
C GLN A 137 -1.06 -24.26 36.91
N ASN A 138 0.10 -23.62 36.89
CA ASN A 138 1.41 -24.27 36.97
C ASN A 138 1.97 -24.33 38.41
N GLY A 139 1.20 -23.90 39.42
CA GLY A 139 1.66 -23.86 40.82
C GLY A 139 2.76 -22.83 41.07
N LEU A 140 2.87 -21.79 40.24
CA LEU A 140 3.82 -20.69 40.38
C LEU A 140 3.17 -19.50 41.08
N HIS A 141 3.99 -18.73 41.78
CA HIS A 141 3.58 -17.50 42.46
C HIS A 141 4.35 -16.30 41.91
N PRO A 142 3.73 -15.11 41.86
CA PRO A 142 4.44 -13.90 41.47
C PRO A 142 5.64 -13.61 42.37
N ALA A 143 6.72 -13.11 41.75
CA ALA A 143 7.86 -12.62 42.52
C ALA A 143 7.47 -11.37 43.31
N PRO A 144 8.06 -11.16 44.50
CA PRO A 144 7.87 -9.92 45.24
C PRO A 144 8.37 -8.72 44.43
N ALA A 145 7.79 -7.55 44.68
CA ALA A 145 8.26 -6.31 44.08
C ALA A 145 9.72 -6.06 44.45
N ALA A 146 10.52 -5.63 43.48
CA ALA A 146 11.89 -5.23 43.74
C ALA A 146 11.91 -3.97 44.62
N ASP A 147 12.89 -3.89 45.53
CA ASP A 147 13.12 -2.70 46.32
C ASP A 147 13.57 -1.53 45.43
N LYS A 148 13.41 -0.29 45.92
CA LYS A 148 13.75 0.91 45.16
C LYS A 148 15.22 0.94 44.71
N SER A 149 16.16 0.45 45.52
CA SER A 149 17.59 0.45 45.16
C SER A 149 17.88 -0.52 44.00
N THR A 150 17.19 -1.66 43.96
CA THR A 150 17.24 -2.61 42.84
C THR A 150 16.61 -2.01 41.59
N LEU A 151 15.48 -1.29 41.71
CA LEU A 151 14.79 -0.69 40.56
C LEU A 151 15.63 0.38 39.88
N ILE A 152 16.19 1.34 40.63
CA ILE A 152 17.04 2.40 40.03
C ILE A 152 18.26 1.81 39.35
N ARG A 153 18.89 0.79 39.95
CA ARG A 153 20.01 0.11 39.33
C ARG A 153 19.62 -0.54 38.00
N ARG A 154 18.51 -1.28 37.94
CA ARG A 154 18.05 -1.98 36.72
C ARG A 154 17.75 -0.98 35.61
N VAL A 155 16.95 0.04 35.90
CA VAL A 155 16.54 1.00 34.87
C VAL A 155 17.72 1.78 34.32
N THR A 156 18.70 2.17 35.15
CA THR A 156 19.89 2.88 34.66
C THR A 156 20.76 1.98 33.80
N PHE A 157 21.01 0.72 34.22
CA PHE A 157 21.74 -0.22 33.37
C PHE A 157 21.03 -0.51 32.04
N ASP A 158 19.70 -0.68 32.05
CA ASP A 158 18.93 -0.99 30.84
C ASP A 158 18.88 0.21 29.87
N LEU A 159 18.77 1.44 30.38
CA LEU A 159 18.62 2.64 29.55
C LEU A 159 19.95 3.26 29.13
N THR A 160 20.97 3.23 29.98
CA THR A 160 22.25 3.94 29.73
C THR A 160 23.46 3.01 29.67
N GLY A 161 23.35 1.78 30.15
CA GLY A 161 24.47 0.84 30.27
C GLY A 161 25.41 1.13 31.44
N LEU A 162 25.11 2.14 32.28
CA LEU A 162 25.93 2.56 33.41
C LEU A 162 25.18 2.37 34.73
N PRO A 163 25.87 2.21 35.88
CA PRO A 163 25.23 2.26 37.19
C PRO A 163 24.75 3.69 37.51
N PRO A 164 23.73 3.86 38.37
CA PRO A 164 23.33 5.18 38.85
C PRO A 164 24.43 5.80 39.72
N SER A 165 24.52 7.13 39.70
CA SER A 165 25.37 7.89 40.62
C SER A 165 24.79 7.87 42.05
N PRO A 166 25.63 8.07 43.10
CA PRO A 166 25.14 8.16 44.47
C PRO A 166 24.02 9.20 44.65
N GLU A 167 24.15 10.36 44.00
CA GLU A 167 23.17 11.45 44.07
C GLU A 167 21.82 11.06 43.45
N GLU A 168 21.83 10.31 42.35
CA GLU A 168 20.60 9.80 41.73
C GLU A 168 19.92 8.73 42.60
N VAL A 169 20.70 7.88 43.27
CA VAL A 169 20.15 6.89 44.21
C VAL A 169 19.47 7.60 45.38
N ASP A 170 20.14 8.58 46.00
CA ASP A 170 19.61 9.34 47.13
C ASP A 170 18.34 10.13 46.74
N ALA A 171 18.27 10.64 45.51
CA ALA A 171 17.09 11.36 45.02
C ALA A 171 15.87 10.46 44.75
N PHE A 172 16.07 9.15 44.53
CA PHE A 172 15.02 8.20 44.19
C PHE A 172 14.41 7.46 45.40
N LEU A 173 15.23 7.20 46.42
CA LEU A 173 14.85 6.49 47.64
C LEU A 173 13.88 7.29 48.50
#